data_AF-A0A932P7B6-F1
#
_entry.id   AF-A0A932P7B6-F1
#
_cell.length_a   1.000
_cell.length_b   1.000
_cell.length_c   1.000
_cell.angle_alpha   90.00
_cell.angle_beta   90.00
_cell.angle_gamma   90.00
#
_symmetry.space_group_name_H-M   'P 1'
#
loop_
_entity.id
_entity.type
_entity.pdbx_description
1 polymer ?
#
loop_
_entity_poly.entity_id
_entity_poly.type
_entity_poly.pdbx_seq_one_letter_code
_entity_poly.pdbx_strand_id
1 'polypeptide(L)'
;YHLAGDTRRLFFSPKWGGSTLVVAIIGHVNLSLQAYCLGIGLGLNIDVIDCLVLVPPVILIMTLPISIAGWGVRETAMVAAFGYIGIEGHSALVLSVLFGLGNMATALPGGLVWLMSGDHLKPDEIEHMEEEAEEEAEKQAEGA
;
A
#
# COMPACT_ATOMS: atom_id res chain seq x y z
N TYR A 1 10.73 -7.55 29.40
CA TYR A 1 11.42 -8.63 28.65
C TYR A 1 10.49 -9.57 27.87
N HIS A 2 9.15 -9.52 28.06
CA HIS A 2 8.20 -10.40 27.35
C HIS A 2 7.86 -9.98 25.90
N LEU A 3 7.96 -8.69 25.54
CA LEU A 3 7.57 -8.21 24.19
C LEU A 3 8.47 -8.69 23.04
N ALA A 4 9.77 -8.88 23.28
CA ALA A 4 10.70 -9.28 22.22
C ALA A 4 10.53 -10.75 21.77
N GLY A 5 9.94 -11.60 22.62
CA GLY A 5 9.72 -13.02 22.35
C GLY A 5 8.55 -13.28 21.41
N ASP A 6 7.46 -12.54 21.57
CA ASP A 6 6.23 -12.72 20.76
C ASP A 6 6.40 -12.26 19.31
N THR A 7 7.17 -11.19 19.09
CA THR A 7 7.51 -10.72 17.73
C THR A 7 8.21 -11.80 16.91
N ARG A 8 9.08 -12.61 17.54
CA ARG A 8 9.85 -13.66 16.85
C ARG A 8 9.01 -14.90 16.53
N ARG A 9 7.96 -15.19 17.31
CA ARG A 9 7.01 -16.29 17.01
C ARG A 9 6.03 -15.92 15.89
N LEU A 10 5.71 -14.64 15.73
CA LEU A 10 4.82 -14.17 14.67
C LEU A 10 5.49 -14.29 13.28
N PHE A 11 6.73 -13.83 13.16
CA PHE A 11 7.51 -13.84 11.90
C PHE A 11 7.78 -15.26 11.37
N PHE A 12 7.79 -16.28 12.23
CA PHE A 12 8.10 -17.67 11.86
C PHE A 12 6.88 -18.59 11.91
N SER A 13 5.66 -18.05 11.80
CA SER A 13 4.45 -18.86 11.66
C SER A 13 4.10 -19.07 10.16
N PRO A 14 4.51 -20.20 9.53
CA PRO A 14 4.38 -20.41 8.08
C PRO A 14 2.93 -20.42 7.57
N LYS A 15 1.96 -20.58 8.47
CA LYS A 15 0.52 -20.55 8.15
C LYS A 15 0.00 -19.19 7.68
N TRP A 16 0.56 -18.08 8.15
CA TRP A 16 0.13 -16.72 7.74
C TRP A 16 0.90 -16.19 6.54
N GLY A 17 2.14 -16.65 6.34
CA GLY A 17 2.98 -16.22 5.21
C GLY A 17 2.36 -16.56 3.85
N GLY A 18 1.73 -17.72 3.71
CA GLY A 18 1.06 -18.11 2.47
C GLY A 18 -0.09 -17.19 2.09
N SER A 19 -0.95 -16.84 3.06
CA SER A 19 -2.08 -15.93 2.82
C SER A 19 -1.61 -14.52 2.46
N THR A 20 -0.57 -14.01 3.12
CA THR A 20 0.02 -12.70 2.80
C THR A 20 0.62 -12.68 1.40
N LEU A 21 1.33 -13.74 1.00
CA LEU A 21 1.90 -13.85 -0.34
C LEU A 21 0.80 -13.84 -1.42
N VAL A 22 -0.29 -14.59 -1.20
CA VAL A 22 -1.43 -14.63 -2.12
C VAL A 22 -2.06 -13.24 -2.26
N VAL A 23 -2.31 -12.54 -1.15
CA VAL A 23 -2.85 -11.17 -1.19
C VAL A 23 -1.90 -10.22 -1.93
N ALA A 24 -0.60 -10.33 -1.70
CA ALA A 24 0.40 -9.52 -2.39
C ALA A 24 0.40 -9.79 -3.90
N ILE A 25 0.36 -11.05 -4.32
CA ILE A 25 0.30 -11.43 -5.74
C ILE A 25 -0.97 -10.89 -6.38
N ILE A 26 -2.12 -11.06 -5.73
CA ILE A 26 -3.41 -10.53 -6.22
C ILE A 26 -3.33 -9.02 -6.39
N GLY A 27 -2.75 -8.30 -5.42
CA GLY A 27 -2.53 -6.85 -5.51
C GLY A 27 -1.67 -6.45 -6.71
N HIS A 28 -0.54 -7.12 -6.93
CA HIS A 28 0.35 -6.83 -8.07
C HIS A 28 -0.30 -7.16 -9.42
N VAL A 29 -1.06 -8.26 -9.49
CA VAL A 29 -1.83 -8.62 -10.68
C VAL A 29 -2.88 -7.55 -10.98
N ASN A 30 -3.59 -7.07 -9.97
CA ASN A 30 -4.59 -6.01 -10.11
C ASN A 30 -3.94 -4.71 -10.66
N LEU A 31 -2.84 -4.25 -10.06
CA LEU A 31 -2.12 -3.07 -10.53
C LEU A 31 -1.60 -3.25 -11.97
N SER A 32 -1.11 -4.44 -12.31
CA SER A 32 -0.64 -4.74 -13.67
C SER A 32 -1.79 -4.73 -14.68
N LEU A 33 -2.95 -5.28 -14.30
CA LEU A 33 -4.14 -5.28 -15.13
C LEU A 33 -4.70 -3.87 -15.34
N GLN A 34 -4.68 -3.03 -14.30
CA GLN A 34 -5.05 -1.62 -14.41
C GLN A 34 -4.16 -0.89 -15.42
N ALA A 35 -2.84 -1.07 -15.36
CA ALA A 35 -1.90 -0.50 -16.33
C ALA A 35 -2.17 -1.02 -17.76
N TYR A 36 -2.44 -2.32 -17.90
CA TYR A 36 -2.81 -2.92 -19.19
C TYR A 36 -4.09 -2.31 -19.77
N CYS A 37 -5.17 -2.23 -18.99
CA CYS A 37 -6.43 -1.63 -19.42
C CYS A 37 -6.27 -0.17 -19.87
N LEU A 38 -5.47 0.61 -19.14
CA LEU A 38 -5.15 1.99 -19.52
C LEU A 38 -4.33 2.05 -20.82
N GLY A 39 -3.35 1.18 -20.99
CA GLY A 39 -2.54 1.15 -22.21
C GLY A 39 -3.33 0.73 -23.45
N ILE A 40 -4.24 -0.25 -23.32
CA ILE A 40 -5.19 -0.58 -24.39
C ILE A 40 -6.11 0.62 -24.69
N GLY A 41 -6.60 1.32 -23.68
CA GLY A 41 -7.39 2.54 -23.84
C GLY A 41 -6.65 3.69 -24.54
N LEU A 42 -5.32 3.73 -24.41
CA LEU A 42 -4.44 4.66 -25.13
C LEU A 42 -4.05 4.18 -26.54
N GLY A 43 -4.49 2.98 -26.95
CA GLY A 43 -4.13 2.39 -28.25
C GLY A 43 -2.69 1.86 -28.32
N LEU A 44 -2.07 1.54 -27.18
CA LEU A 44 -0.72 1.01 -27.13
C LEU A 44 -0.70 -0.49 -27.45
N ASN A 45 0.30 -0.92 -28.23
CA ASN A 45 0.55 -2.33 -28.51
C ASN A 45 1.36 -2.95 -27.36
N ILE A 46 0.68 -3.24 -26.24
CA ILE A 46 1.26 -3.89 -25.07
C ILE A 46 0.54 -5.20 -24.79
N ASP A 47 1.28 -6.24 -24.39
CA ASP A 47 0.68 -7.48 -23.91
C ASP A 47 0.43 -7.43 -22.39
N VAL A 48 -0.48 -8.27 -21.92
CA VAL A 48 -0.76 -8.42 -20.48
C VAL A 48 0.47 -8.95 -19.74
N ILE A 49 1.26 -9.80 -20.38
CA ILE A 49 2.49 -10.36 -19.82
C ILE A 49 3.54 -9.27 -19.63
N ASP A 50 3.67 -8.35 -20.59
CA ASP A 50 4.59 -7.21 -20.46
C ASP A 50 4.25 -6.38 -19.22
N CYS A 51 2.96 -6.11 -19.00
CA CYS A 51 2.51 -5.37 -17.82
C CYS A 51 2.79 -6.13 -16.52
N LEU A 52 2.51 -7.44 -16.48
CA LEU A 52 2.76 -8.28 -15.31
C LEU A 52 4.24 -8.39 -14.92
N VAL A 53 5.14 -8.25 -15.88
CA VAL A 53 6.60 -8.30 -15.64
C VAL A 53 7.16 -6.92 -15.31
N LEU A 54 6.68 -5.88 -15.99
CA LEU A 54 7.25 -4.52 -15.89
C LEU A 54 6.66 -3.70 -14.74
N VAL A 55 5.38 -3.88 -14.40
CA VAL A 55 4.72 -3.06 -13.35
C VAL A 55 5.21 -3.38 -11.94
N PRO A 56 5.40 -4.65 -11.50
CA PRO A 56 5.87 -4.92 -10.14
C PRO A 56 7.23 -4.29 -9.80
N PRO A 57 8.26 -4.34 -10.68
CA PRO A 57 9.50 -3.59 -10.47
C PRO A 57 9.31 -2.08 -10.37
N VAL A 58 8.42 -1.49 -11.19
CA VAL A 58 8.10 -0.05 -11.11
C VAL A 58 7.52 0.30 -9.73
N ILE A 59 6.57 -0.50 -9.24
CA ILE A 59 5.96 -0.30 -7.92
C ILE A 59 6.98 -0.50 -6.80
N LEU A 60 7.91 -1.44 -6.94
CA LEU A 60 9.02 -1.64 -6.01
C LEU A 60 9.94 -0.40 -5.95
N ILE A 61 10.25 0.22 -7.10
CA ILE A 61 11.06 1.45 -7.14
C ILE A 61 10.31 2.60 -6.45
N MET A 62 8.98 2.67 -6.57
CA MET A 62 8.17 3.69 -5.89
C MET A 62 8.20 3.59 -4.35
N THR A 63 8.59 2.45 -3.77
CA THR A 63 8.72 2.35 -2.31
C THR A 63 9.96 3.06 -1.77
N LEU A 64 10.88 3.49 -2.66
CA LEU A 64 12.04 4.27 -2.26
C LEU A 64 11.57 5.65 -1.76
N PRO A 65 12.02 6.12 -0.58
CA PRO A 65 11.60 7.40 -0.01
C PRO A 65 12.31 8.59 -0.67
N ILE A 66 12.32 8.61 -2.00
CA ILE A 66 12.96 9.64 -2.83
C ILE A 66 11.93 10.70 -3.23
N SER A 67 10.65 10.33 -3.35
CA SER A 67 9.60 11.27 -3.75
C SER A 67 8.31 11.14 -2.94
N ILE A 68 7.50 12.21 -2.98
CA ILE A 68 6.20 12.27 -2.33
C ILE A 68 5.23 11.37 -3.09
N ALA A 69 4.75 10.31 -2.44
CA ALA A 69 3.80 9.34 -2.99
C ALA A 69 4.22 8.70 -4.33
N GLY A 70 5.53 8.66 -4.62
CA GLY A 70 6.05 8.07 -5.87
C GLY A 70 5.82 8.91 -7.13
N TRP A 71 5.38 10.17 -7.01
CA TRP A 71 5.28 11.10 -8.14
C TRP A 71 6.68 11.52 -8.62
N GLY A 72 6.87 11.64 -9.93
CA GLY A 72 8.16 11.80 -10.63
C GLY A 72 8.90 10.47 -10.86
N VAL A 73 9.05 9.66 -9.81
CA VAL A 73 9.77 8.38 -9.87
C VAL A 73 8.98 7.35 -10.68
N ARG A 74 7.66 7.27 -10.49
CA ARG A 74 6.79 6.38 -11.27
C ARG A 74 6.83 6.71 -12.76
N GLU A 75 6.84 7.98 -13.11
CA GLU A 75 6.83 8.49 -14.48
C GLU A 75 8.12 8.08 -15.19
N THR A 76 9.27 8.34 -14.56
CA THR A 76 10.57 7.93 -15.09
C THR A 76 10.74 6.41 -15.13
N ALA A 77 10.29 5.70 -14.10
CA ALA A 77 10.34 4.24 -14.06
C ALA A 77 9.44 3.59 -15.13
N MET A 78 8.23 4.10 -15.36
CA MET A 78 7.37 3.61 -16.44
C MET A 78 7.95 3.90 -17.82
N VAL A 79 8.51 5.09 -18.06
CA VAL A 79 9.18 5.40 -19.33
C VAL A 79 10.35 4.46 -19.58
N ALA A 80 11.18 4.20 -18.56
CA ALA A 80 12.29 3.28 -18.68
C ALA A 80 11.82 1.83 -18.92
N ALA A 81 10.84 1.37 -18.14
CA ALA A 81 10.32 0.00 -18.21
C ALA A 81 9.62 -0.28 -19.55
N PHE A 82 8.66 0.56 -19.95
CA PHE A 82 7.92 0.40 -21.20
C PHE A 82 8.78 0.76 -22.43
N GLY A 83 9.86 1.51 -22.25
CA GLY A 83 10.87 1.71 -23.29
C GLY A 83 11.55 0.41 -23.73
N TYR A 84 11.70 -0.59 -22.84
CA TYR A 84 12.29 -1.89 -23.20
C TYR A 84 11.45 -2.69 -24.19
N ILE A 85 10.14 -2.46 -24.22
CA ILE A 85 9.20 -3.09 -25.16
C ILE A 85 8.86 -2.16 -26.35
N GLY A 86 9.61 -1.05 -26.51
CA GLY A 86 9.49 -0.16 -27.67
C GLY A 86 8.35 0.85 -27.61
N ILE A 87 7.74 1.08 -26.44
CA ILE A 87 6.72 2.12 -26.28
C ILE A 87 7.39 3.49 -26.23
N GLU A 88 6.80 4.45 -26.95
CA GLU A 88 7.27 5.82 -26.97
C GLU A 88 7.19 6.46 -25.58
N GLY A 89 8.24 7.19 -25.19
CA GLY A 89 8.34 7.79 -23.85
C GLY A 89 7.17 8.72 -23.52
N HIS A 90 6.65 9.47 -24.49
CA HIS A 90 5.48 10.32 -24.27
C HIS A 90 4.23 9.52 -23.90
N SER A 91 3.97 8.41 -24.60
CA SER A 91 2.86 7.51 -24.31
C SER A 91 2.99 6.83 -22.95
N ALA A 92 4.21 6.39 -22.59
CA ALA A 92 4.48 5.81 -21.27
C ALA A 92 4.30 6.83 -20.13
N LEU A 93 4.64 8.11 -20.35
CA LEU A 93 4.35 9.18 -19.39
C LEU A 93 2.85 9.37 -19.20
N VAL A 94 2.08 9.45 -20.29
CA VAL A 94 0.61 9.60 -20.23
C VAL A 94 -0.01 8.42 -19.49
N LEU A 95 0.42 7.20 -19.80
CA LEU A 95 0.00 5.98 -19.11
C LEU A 95 0.27 6.07 -17.60
N SER A 96 1.47 6.49 -17.21
CA SER A 96 1.85 6.65 -15.81
C SER A 96 0.98 7.68 -15.09
N VAL A 97 0.71 8.83 -15.71
CA VAL A 97 -0.14 9.88 -15.13
C VAL A 97 -1.57 9.37 -14.94
N LEU A 98 -2.15 8.72 -15.95
CA LEU A 98 -3.50 8.14 -15.85
C LEU A 98 -3.59 7.05 -14.78
N PHE A 99 -2.55 6.23 -14.66
CA PHE A 99 -2.47 5.21 -13.61
C PHE A 99 -2.48 5.84 -12.21
N GLY A 100 -1.68 6.90 -12.01
CA GLY A 100 -1.65 7.65 -10.75
C GLY A 100 -2.99 8.31 -10.41
N LEU A 101 -3.61 8.99 -11.39
CA LEU A 101 -4.91 9.63 -11.21
C LEU A 101 -6.02 8.61 -10.95
N GLY A 102 -6.01 7.48 -11.64
CA GLY A 102 -6.94 6.38 -11.41
C GLY A 102 -6.85 5.85 -9.98
N ASN A 103 -5.62 5.61 -9.49
CA ASN A 103 -5.40 5.18 -8.11
C ASN A 103 -5.91 6.22 -7.11
N MET A 104 -5.65 7.50 -7.35
CA MET A 104 -6.11 8.58 -6.49
C MET A 104 -7.65 8.64 -6.45
N ALA A 105 -8.32 8.49 -7.60
CA ALA A 105 -9.77 8.41 -7.69
C ALA A 105 -10.35 7.21 -6.93
N THR A 106 -9.71 6.03 -7.02
CA THR A 106 -10.13 4.83 -6.28
C THR A 106 -9.87 4.91 -4.78
N ALA A 107 -8.94 5.76 -4.35
CA ALA A 107 -8.66 5.99 -2.93
C ALA A 107 -9.69 6.92 -2.26
N LEU A 108 -10.40 7.76 -3.03
CA LEU A 108 -11.38 8.72 -2.51
C LEU A 108 -12.50 8.07 -1.68
N PRO A 109 -13.15 6.96 -2.10
CA PRO A 109 -14.17 6.30 -1.29
C PRO A 109 -13.62 5.79 0.04
N GLY A 110 -12.39 5.27 0.07
CA GLY A 110 -11.72 4.85 1.29
C GLY A 110 -11.47 6.02 2.25
N GLY A 111 -11.00 7.15 1.71
CA GLY A 111 -10.85 8.39 2.48
C GLY A 111 -12.18 8.96 2.98
N LEU A 112 -13.24 8.85 2.19
CA LEU A 112 -14.59 9.29 2.57
C LEU A 112 -15.17 8.43 3.69
N VAL A 113 -15.04 7.10 3.60
CA VAL A 113 -15.43 6.16 4.66
C VAL A 113 -14.64 6.45 5.93
N TRP A 114 -13.33 6.68 5.83
CA TRP A 114 -12.50 7.04 6.99
C TRP A 114 -12.98 8.33 7.65
N LEU A 115 -13.29 9.38 6.87
CA LEU A 115 -13.80 10.64 7.39
C LEU A 115 -15.17 10.48 8.07
N MET A 116 -16.01 9.59 7.57
CA MET A 116 -17.32 9.27 8.15
C MET A 116 -17.23 8.34 9.37
N SER A 117 -16.17 7.53 9.47
CA SER A 117 -16.06 6.50 10.51
C SER A 117 -15.72 7.06 11.88
N GLY A 118 -15.24 8.31 11.99
CA GLY A 118 -15.29 9.12 13.21
C GLY A 118 -14.98 8.37 14.52
N ASP A 119 -14.02 7.44 14.52
CA ASP A 119 -13.55 6.73 15.72
C ASP A 119 -12.71 7.70 16.55
N HIS A 120 -13.36 8.74 17.05
CA HIS A 120 -12.86 9.50 18.18
C HIS A 120 -13.24 8.67 19.41
N LEU A 121 -12.23 8.12 20.11
CA LEU A 121 -12.43 7.62 21.47
C LEU A 121 -13.22 8.68 22.21
N LYS A 122 -14.38 8.30 22.76
CA LYS A 122 -15.20 9.28 23.43
C LYS A 122 -14.49 9.71 24.72
N PRO A 123 -14.61 10.98 25.15
CA PRO A 123 -13.92 11.46 26.35
C PRO A 123 -14.20 10.60 27.60
N ASP A 124 -15.40 10.01 27.70
CA ASP A 124 -15.79 9.10 28.78
C ASP A 124 -15.03 7.77 28.76
N GLU A 125 -14.65 7.25 27.58
CA GLU A 125 -13.82 6.05 27.49
C GLU A 125 -12.36 6.34 27.86
N ILE A 126 -11.87 7.56 27.58
CA ILE A 126 -10.52 7.98 27.97
C ILE A 126 -10.44 8.14 29.50
N GLU A 127 -11.43 8.80 30.10
CA GLU A 127 -11.49 9.02 31.56
C GLU A 127 -11.58 7.69 32.31
N HIS A 128 -12.39 6.74 31.83
CA HIS A 128 -12.52 5.41 32.43
C HIS A 128 -11.26 4.55 32.31
N MET A 129 -10.50 4.71 31.21
CA MET A 129 -9.19 4.04 31.03
C MET A 129 -8.10 4.67 31.90
N GLU A 130 -8.15 5.99 32.14
CA GLU A 130 -7.25 6.68 33.06
C GLU A 130 -7.51 6.25 34.52
N GLU A 131 -8.78 6.17 34.94
CA GLU A 131 -9.16 5.68 36.27
C GLU A 131 -8.73 4.23 36.51
N GLU A 132 -8.98 3.31 35.55
CA GLU A 132 -8.53 1.92 35.67
C GLU A 132 -7.00 1.81 35.76
N ALA A 133 -6.26 2.63 35.00
CA ALA A 133 -4.80 2.63 35.03
C ALA A 133 -4.24 3.19 36.35
N GLU A 134 -4.88 4.20 36.95
CA GLU A 134 -4.52 4.72 38.27
C GLU A 134 -4.80 3.67 39.36
N GLU A 135 -5.94 2.99 39.31
CA GLU A 135 -6.30 1.95 40.28
C GLU A 135 -5.34 0.74 40.23
N GLU A 136 -4.89 0.34 39.03
CA GLU A 136 -3.88 -0.71 38.88
C GLU A 136 -2.50 -0.29 39.39
N ALA A 137 -2.11 0.97 39.17
CA ALA A 137 -0.85 1.51 39.65
C ALA A 137 -0.82 1.62 41.19
N GLU A 138 -1.93 2.03 41.81
CA GLU A 138 -2.07 2.10 43.27
C GLU A 138 -2.02 0.70 43.91
N LYS A 139 -2.75 -0.28 43.34
CA LYS A 139 -2.69 -1.69 43.78
C LYS A 139 -1.29 -2.30 43.68
N GLN A 140 -0.49 -1.90 42.69
CA GLN A 140 0.92 -2.33 42.57
C GLN A 140 1.84 -1.64 43.57
N ALA A 141 1.57 -0.39 43.93
CA ALA A 141 2.34 0.36 44.93
C ALA A 141 2.05 -0.10 46.37
N GLU A 142 0.80 -0.46 46.69
CA GLU A 142 0.43 -1.00 48.01
C GLU A 142 0.83 -2.47 48.20
N GLY A 143 1.05 -3.21 47.12
CA GLY A 143 1.49 -4.60 47.13
C GLY A 143 3.01 -4.82 47.23
N ALA A 144 3.81 -3.75 47.28
CA ALA A 144 5.28 -3.76 47.33
C ALA A 144 5.84 -3.30 48.68
#